data_AF-A0AAD5LPG9-F1
#
_entry.id   AF-A0AAD5LPG9-F1
#
_cell.length_a   1.000
_cell.length_b   1.000
_cell.length_c   1.000
_cell.angle_alpha   90.00
_cell.angle_beta   90.00
_cell.angle_gamma   90.00
#
_symmetry.space_group_name_H-M   'P 1'
#
loop_
_entity.id
_entity.type
_entity.pdbx_description
1 polymer ?
#
loop_
_entity_poly.entity_id
_entity_poly.type
_entity_poly.pdbx_seq_one_letter_code
_entity_poly.pdbx_strand_id
1 'polypeptide(L)'
;MQMETEGPRLTDMLSQSQTPRNMPRPGETSARKSVTDSAVVLVLPKRLYRLSWIALLLLHVVVGVYSLLVAMLYQFLRKPELEYYFMYDDVWFINGAMDTRVLVSTTNVDLALKIYPFFECWFCMSGVKTLLREEHPMAPHLERLATTGGTIIQTSRHAGQQAATAQGPSIDLLRRRQTTTLLVPYRGPPVRWLQAFHVLFILLAVLVTTCHVLARIPTPTTSGCRLPVHPWFTTQYACSVLEINCYRRGIGGDAASVASVLRAFHHETIMSVIVMHCPALEIPPELQRLRSLIGFEIFNSTLLHWPKEAALTGRHHPALTFVALAYINMTDIPDGLTAETIDPLMDVEMSRTNLTTLPLAILDAWPQLSTFSIEYSDFTELPAFLTQFPRVSTLSFAGNRLQSLPDDLFRNFQFLIDSNFARNPLRAIPPSLSPENNPFFNLLRVSSTEVATLPEGVVGLMRKHPFELYVDATPLCRHVQADESSQLPSDIARQISASCSPASRYTWLEDAFYPLFVTIPHRQL
;
A
#
# COMPACT_ATOMS: atom_id res chain seq x y z
N MET A 1 22.94 51.93 -22.59
CA MET A 1 22.76 53.28 -21.99
C MET A 1 23.23 53.14 -20.53
N GLN A 2 24.27 53.90 -20.18
CA GLN A 2 25.22 53.82 -19.04
C GLN A 2 24.60 53.35 -17.69
N MET A 3 25.16 52.43 -16.89
CA MET A 3 26.51 52.21 -16.33
C MET A 3 26.88 53.19 -15.19
N GLU A 4 27.03 52.62 -13.97
CA GLU A 4 27.91 53.03 -12.85
C GLU A 4 27.65 54.41 -12.18
N THR A 5 27.98 54.75 -10.92
CA THR A 5 28.30 54.17 -9.59
C THR A 5 28.40 55.39 -8.64
N GLU A 6 28.51 55.15 -7.33
CA GLU A 6 29.04 56.06 -6.28
C GLU A 6 28.08 57.04 -5.56
N GLY A 7 28.03 56.93 -4.22
CA GLY A 7 27.69 58.03 -3.29
C GLY A 7 28.90 58.98 -3.12
N PRO A 8 29.06 59.80 -2.04
CA PRO A 8 28.33 59.81 -0.76
C PRO A 8 28.08 61.23 -0.13
N ARG A 9 27.57 61.23 1.13
CA ARG A 9 27.70 62.24 2.25
C ARG A 9 27.11 63.67 2.08
N LEU A 10 26.14 64.09 2.90
CA LEU A 10 26.22 64.63 4.29
C LEU A 10 26.82 66.04 4.38
N THR A 11 25.98 67.07 4.61
CA THR A 11 26.03 68.06 5.73
C THR A 11 25.16 69.30 5.45
N ASP A 12 24.48 69.76 6.52
CA ASP A 12 24.28 71.18 6.91
C ASP A 12 23.50 72.13 5.97
N MET A 13 22.75 73.14 6.39
CA MET A 13 22.39 73.74 7.67
C MET A 13 21.42 74.90 7.37
N LEU A 14 20.55 75.24 8.35
CA LEU A 14 19.99 76.59 8.61
C LEU A 14 19.02 77.15 7.52
N SER A 15 18.04 78.02 7.78
CA SER A 15 17.79 79.02 8.83
C SER A 15 16.28 79.38 8.83
N GLN A 16 15.66 79.57 10.00
CA GLN A 16 15.21 80.86 10.58
C GLN A 16 13.80 81.38 10.22
N SER A 17 12.97 81.53 11.26
CA SER A 17 12.30 82.76 11.73
C SER A 17 11.07 82.37 12.58
N GLN A 18 10.63 83.04 13.64
CA GLN A 18 11.03 84.18 14.46
C GLN A 18 10.25 84.08 15.80
N THR A 19 10.67 84.85 16.80
CA THR A 19 10.38 84.77 18.26
C THR A 19 9.22 85.72 18.73
N PRO A 20 9.07 86.16 20.02
CA PRO A 20 8.38 85.51 21.15
C PRO A 20 7.45 86.44 22.00
N ARG A 21 6.79 85.90 23.06
CA ARG A 21 6.40 86.49 24.40
C ARG A 21 5.11 85.82 24.91
N ASN A 22 4.87 85.41 26.16
CA ASN A 22 5.49 85.64 27.48
C ASN A 22 5.25 84.44 28.44
N MET A 23 6.12 84.32 29.44
CA MET A 23 6.26 83.32 30.55
C MET A 23 5.11 83.33 31.61
N PRO A 24 5.00 82.36 32.57
CA PRO A 24 6.10 81.72 33.34
C PRO A 24 6.05 80.18 33.58
N ARG A 25 7.24 79.63 33.91
CA ARG A 25 7.55 78.27 34.44
C ARG A 25 7.33 78.20 35.98
N PRO A 26 7.51 77.07 36.73
CA PRO A 26 8.05 75.74 36.36
C PRO A 26 7.26 74.51 36.92
N GLY A 27 7.61 73.31 36.47
CA GLY A 27 7.33 72.07 37.21
C GLY A 27 7.08 70.85 36.32
N GLU A 28 8.13 70.12 35.98
CA GLU A 28 8.04 68.80 35.36
C GLU A 28 7.24 67.82 36.21
N THR A 29 6.33 67.05 35.60
CA THR A 29 6.18 65.61 35.89
C THR A 29 5.42 64.93 34.76
N SER A 30 6.08 63.93 34.21
CA SER A 30 5.71 63.03 33.12
C SER A 30 4.27 62.49 33.21
N ALA A 31 3.43 62.88 32.26
CA ALA A 31 2.11 62.27 32.03
C ALA A 31 2.27 60.95 31.25
N ARG A 32 2.26 59.87 32.03
CA ARG A 32 1.84 58.50 31.72
C ARG A 32 1.05 58.34 30.40
N LYS A 33 1.71 57.96 29.30
CA LYS A 33 1.07 57.30 28.16
C LYS A 33 0.89 55.82 28.51
N SER A 34 -0.34 55.45 28.84
CA SER A 34 -0.76 54.05 28.97
C SER A 34 -0.75 53.38 27.59
N VAL A 35 0.32 52.63 27.29
CA VAL A 35 0.29 51.60 26.25
C VAL A 35 -0.33 50.37 26.93
N THR A 36 -1.59 50.11 26.64
CA THR A 36 -2.28 48.89 27.06
C THR A 36 -1.80 47.74 26.18
N ASP A 37 -0.68 47.13 26.57
CA ASP A 37 -0.30 45.81 26.08
C ASP A 37 -1.38 44.81 26.50
N SER A 38 -2.23 44.47 25.53
CA SER A 38 -3.26 43.45 25.69
C SER A 38 -2.57 42.09 25.59
N ALA A 39 -1.90 41.66 26.65
CA ALA A 39 -1.40 40.31 26.79
C ALA A 39 -2.59 39.35 26.84
N VAL A 40 -2.93 38.75 25.71
CA VAL A 40 -3.95 37.70 25.67
C VAL A 40 -3.32 36.42 26.19
N VAL A 41 -3.65 36.10 27.44
CA VAL A 41 -3.30 34.82 28.05
C VAL A 41 -4.19 33.75 27.44
N LEU A 42 -3.62 32.92 26.54
CA LEU A 42 -4.30 31.74 26.04
C LEU A 42 -4.28 30.68 27.15
N VAL A 43 -5.23 30.77 28.07
CA VAL A 43 -5.49 29.71 29.05
C VAL A 43 -6.24 28.61 28.31
N LEU A 44 -5.52 27.75 27.58
CA LEU A 44 -6.04 26.43 27.30
C LEU A 44 -6.21 25.74 28.65
N PRO A 45 -7.43 25.35 29.05
CA PRO A 45 -7.63 24.63 30.29
C PRO A 45 -6.68 23.43 30.29
N LYS A 46 -5.92 23.20 31.36
CA LYS A 46 -4.99 22.05 31.47
C LYS A 46 -5.65 20.71 31.09
N ARG A 47 -6.98 20.63 31.15
CA ARG A 47 -7.78 19.50 30.67
C ARG A 47 -7.83 19.42 29.14
N LEU A 48 -8.16 20.50 28.43
CA LEU A 48 -8.19 20.53 26.96
C LEU A 48 -6.81 20.29 26.36
N TYR A 49 -5.76 20.90 26.90
CA TYR A 49 -4.38 20.62 26.45
C TYR A 49 -4.01 19.15 26.62
N ARG A 50 -4.30 18.56 27.78
CA ARG A 50 -4.07 17.12 28.02
C ARG A 50 -4.91 16.24 27.10
N LEU A 51 -6.16 16.60 26.82
CA LEU A 51 -7.02 15.86 25.89
C LEU A 51 -6.49 15.91 24.45
N SER A 52 -6.02 17.07 23.98
CA SER A 52 -5.38 17.19 22.66
C SER A 52 -4.11 16.36 22.56
N TRP A 53 -3.30 16.30 23.61
CA TRP A 53 -2.10 15.44 23.67
C TRP A 53 -2.43 13.95 23.71
N ILE A 54 -3.44 13.56 24.48
CA ILE A 54 -3.93 12.17 24.50
C ILE A 54 -4.44 11.78 23.11
N ALA A 55 -5.17 12.68 22.42
CA ALA A 55 -5.63 12.43 21.06
C ALA A 55 -4.48 12.28 20.04
N LEU A 56 -3.44 13.12 20.12
CA LEU A 56 -2.28 13.05 19.24
C LEU A 56 -1.46 11.77 19.48
N LEU A 57 -1.24 11.39 20.74
CA LEU A 57 -0.58 10.13 21.11
C LEU A 57 -1.40 8.92 20.68
N LEU A 58 -2.72 8.94 20.87
CA LEU A 58 -3.62 7.89 20.40
C LEU A 58 -3.57 7.76 18.88
N LEU A 59 -3.54 8.86 18.12
CA LEU A 59 -3.41 8.82 16.66
C LEU A 59 -2.09 8.15 16.23
N HIS A 60 -0.97 8.48 16.88
CA HIS A 60 0.32 7.87 16.60
C HIS A 60 0.38 6.39 16.99
N VAL A 61 -0.23 6.02 18.12
CA VAL A 61 -0.37 4.62 18.53
C VAL A 61 -1.24 3.88 17.53
N VAL A 62 -2.34 4.46 17.04
CA VAL A 62 -3.19 3.85 16.01
C VAL A 62 -2.43 3.66 14.70
N VAL A 63 -1.67 4.65 14.23
CA VAL A 63 -0.86 4.51 13.00
C VAL A 63 0.27 3.48 13.20
N GLY A 64 0.97 3.51 14.34
CA GLY A 64 2.03 2.54 14.65
C GLY A 64 1.50 1.11 14.80
N VAL A 65 0.36 0.93 15.48
CA VAL A 65 -0.34 -0.35 15.62
C VAL A 65 -0.87 -0.81 14.26
N TYR A 66 -1.39 0.08 13.43
CA TYR A 66 -1.82 -0.25 12.07
C TYR A 66 -0.64 -0.78 11.23
N SER A 67 0.50 -0.09 11.22
CA SER A 67 1.70 -0.55 10.51
C SER A 67 2.23 -1.87 11.05
N LEU A 68 2.18 -2.08 12.37
CA LEU A 68 2.57 -3.36 13.00
C LEU A 68 1.58 -4.48 12.63
N LEU A 69 0.28 -4.20 12.60
CA LEU A 69 -0.76 -5.12 12.19
C LEU A 69 -0.64 -5.48 10.70
N VAL A 70 -0.29 -4.53 9.83
CA VAL A 70 0.00 -4.80 8.41
C VAL A 70 1.27 -5.66 8.29
N ALA A 71 2.31 -5.42 9.08
CA ALA A 71 3.50 -6.25 9.09
C ALA A 71 3.22 -7.68 9.63
N MET A 72 2.37 -7.80 10.65
CA MET A 72 1.90 -9.09 11.18
C MET A 72 0.97 -9.81 10.20
N LEU A 73 0.10 -9.07 9.52
CA LEU A 73 -0.76 -9.60 8.46
C LEU A 73 0.09 -10.10 7.30
N TYR A 74 1.14 -9.38 6.90
CA TYR A 74 2.09 -9.83 5.89
C TYR A 74 2.80 -11.14 6.28
N GLN A 75 3.23 -11.26 7.54
CA GLN A 75 3.78 -12.52 8.07
C GLN A 75 2.74 -13.65 8.09
N PHE A 76 1.48 -13.33 8.38
CA PHE A 76 0.37 -14.28 8.37
C PHE A 76 -0.04 -14.72 6.96
N LEU A 77 -0.02 -13.79 6.00
CA LEU A 77 -0.25 -14.02 4.57
C LEU A 77 0.86 -14.85 3.93
N ARG A 78 2.08 -14.85 4.49
CA ARG A 78 3.18 -15.73 4.05
C ARG A 78 2.94 -17.22 4.32
N LYS A 79 1.82 -17.59 4.94
CA LYS A 79 1.43 -19.01 4.99
C LYS A 79 0.96 -19.41 3.58
N PRO A 80 1.57 -20.44 2.96
CA PRO A 80 1.29 -20.79 1.56
C PRO A 80 -0.20 -21.12 1.31
N GLU A 81 -0.88 -21.66 2.31
CA GLU A 81 -2.31 -21.97 2.28
C GLU A 81 -3.23 -20.73 2.27
N LEU A 82 -2.74 -19.56 2.73
CA LEU A 82 -3.51 -18.32 2.86
C LEU A 82 -3.08 -17.27 1.83
N GLU A 83 -1.78 -17.19 1.49
CA GLU A 83 -1.23 -16.35 0.42
C GLU A 83 -2.03 -16.52 -0.87
N TYR A 84 -2.33 -17.78 -1.16
CA TYR A 84 -2.97 -18.24 -2.36
C TYR A 84 -4.45 -17.78 -2.49
N TYR A 85 -5.21 -17.66 -1.39
CA TYR A 85 -6.62 -17.27 -1.49
C TYR A 85 -6.83 -15.77 -1.67
N PHE A 86 -5.96 -14.97 -1.06
CA PHE A 86 -6.13 -13.53 -1.04
C PHE A 86 -5.60 -12.87 -2.33
N MET A 87 -4.52 -13.38 -2.92
CA MET A 87 -3.98 -12.82 -4.16
C MET A 87 -4.90 -13.01 -5.38
N TYR A 88 -5.79 -14.00 -5.34
CA TYR A 88 -6.74 -14.32 -6.43
C TYR A 88 -8.14 -13.73 -6.21
N ASP A 89 -8.38 -13.04 -5.09
CA ASP A 89 -9.61 -12.26 -4.92
C ASP A 89 -9.42 -10.86 -5.53
N ASP A 90 -10.17 -10.58 -6.59
CA ASP A 90 -10.02 -9.38 -7.41
C ASP A 90 -10.10 -8.07 -6.60
N VAL A 91 -10.96 -8.04 -5.60
CA VAL A 91 -11.20 -6.84 -4.78
C VAL A 91 -10.14 -6.73 -3.70
N TRP A 92 -9.82 -7.84 -3.04
CA TRP A 92 -8.80 -7.88 -2.00
C TRP A 92 -7.42 -7.53 -2.57
N PHE A 93 -7.04 -8.13 -3.70
CA PHE A 93 -5.74 -7.89 -4.33
C PHE A 93 -5.58 -6.42 -4.72
N ILE A 94 -6.58 -5.83 -5.37
CA ILE A 94 -6.53 -4.42 -5.77
C ILE A 94 -6.58 -3.47 -4.54
N ASN A 95 -7.35 -3.79 -3.50
CA ASN A 95 -7.29 -3.06 -2.23
C ASN A 95 -5.89 -3.14 -1.61
N GLY A 96 -5.29 -4.33 -1.55
CA GLY A 96 -3.92 -4.53 -1.06
C GLY A 96 -2.88 -3.75 -1.87
N ALA A 97 -3.03 -3.71 -3.19
CA ALA A 97 -2.19 -2.92 -4.09
C ALA A 97 -2.35 -1.40 -3.86
N MET A 98 -3.56 -0.92 -3.56
CA MET A 98 -3.80 0.48 -3.20
C MET A 98 -3.27 0.82 -1.80
N ASP A 99 -3.44 -0.08 -0.82
CA ASP A 99 -2.98 0.11 0.55
C ASP A 99 -1.45 0.07 0.65
N THR A 100 -0.78 -0.77 -0.14
CA THR A 100 0.69 -0.77 -0.22
C THR A 100 1.23 0.52 -0.83
N ARG A 101 0.50 1.21 -1.71
CA ARG A 101 0.86 2.57 -2.14
C ARG A 101 0.79 3.58 -1.00
N VAL A 102 0.07 3.34 0.09
CA VAL A 102 0.13 4.19 1.29
C VAL A 102 1.48 4.00 2.01
N LEU A 103 2.06 2.80 1.92
CA LEU A 103 3.31 2.44 2.60
C LEU A 103 4.56 2.77 1.78
N VAL A 104 4.50 2.61 0.46
CA VAL A 104 5.64 2.78 -0.45
C VAL A 104 5.49 4.08 -1.23
N SER A 105 6.51 4.94 -1.21
CA SER A 105 6.50 6.17 -2.00
C SER A 105 6.67 5.86 -3.48
N THR A 106 5.69 6.22 -4.30
CA THR A 106 5.70 5.96 -5.75
C THR A 106 6.28 7.12 -6.56
N THR A 107 6.31 8.33 -5.98
CA THR A 107 6.91 9.52 -6.58
C THR A 107 7.61 10.37 -5.52
N ASN A 108 8.48 11.30 -5.94
CA ASN A 108 9.13 12.24 -5.02
C ASN A 108 8.12 13.15 -4.30
N VAL A 109 7.00 13.49 -4.95
CA VAL A 109 5.93 14.28 -4.35
C VAL A 109 5.20 13.46 -3.27
N ASP A 110 4.88 12.21 -3.58
CA ASP A 110 4.27 11.28 -2.63
C ASP A 110 5.18 11.03 -1.42
N LEU A 111 6.48 10.86 -1.64
CA LEU A 111 7.48 10.77 -0.56
C LEU A 111 7.48 12.03 0.32
N ALA A 112 7.48 13.22 -0.28
CA ALA A 112 7.47 14.48 0.46
C ALA A 112 6.19 14.66 1.28
N LEU A 113 5.02 14.33 0.71
CA LEU A 113 3.74 14.37 1.41
C LEU A 113 3.65 13.35 2.56
N LYS A 114 4.29 12.19 2.42
CA LYS A 114 4.38 11.19 3.50
C LYS A 114 5.32 11.63 4.61
N ILE A 115 6.40 12.35 4.30
CA ILE A 115 7.37 12.84 5.29
C ILE A 115 6.86 14.09 6.02
N TYR A 116 6.05 14.93 5.38
CA TYR A 116 5.58 16.21 5.93
C TYR A 116 4.94 16.12 7.33
N PRO A 117 4.01 15.19 7.62
CA PRO A 117 3.42 15.05 8.95
C PRO A 117 4.44 14.74 10.06
N PHE A 118 5.53 14.04 9.73
CA PHE A 118 6.61 13.75 10.68
C PHE A 118 7.41 15.00 11.03
N PHE A 119 7.68 15.87 10.04
CA PHE A 119 8.30 17.17 10.31
C PHE A 119 7.40 18.05 11.17
N GLU A 120 6.09 18.11 10.88
CA GLU A 120 5.13 18.87 11.69
C GLU A 120 5.14 18.40 13.15
N CYS A 121 5.08 17.08 13.37
CA CYS A 121 5.15 16.49 14.71
C CYS A 121 6.49 16.78 15.40
N TRP A 122 7.62 16.72 14.67
CA TRP A 122 8.93 17.10 15.20
C TRP A 122 8.98 18.55 15.65
N PHE A 123 8.47 19.49 14.84
CA PHE A 123 8.41 20.91 15.20
C PHE A 123 7.52 21.14 16.44
N CYS A 124 6.37 20.46 16.53
CA CYS A 124 5.52 20.51 17.72
C CYS A 124 6.26 20.01 18.97
N MET A 125 6.96 18.87 18.89
CA MET A 125 7.73 18.31 20.01
C MET A 125 8.91 19.19 20.41
N SER A 126 9.58 19.83 19.44
CA SER A 126 10.67 20.79 19.70
C SER A 126 10.17 22.05 20.41
N GLY A 127 9.00 22.56 20.00
CA GLY A 127 8.33 23.66 20.71
C GLY A 127 7.99 23.30 22.15
N VAL A 128 7.50 22.09 22.39
CA VAL A 128 7.18 21.58 23.74
C VAL A 128 8.43 21.41 24.60
N LYS A 129 9.52 20.87 24.05
CA LYS A 129 10.82 20.77 24.75
C LYS A 129 11.32 22.14 25.21
N THR A 130 11.08 23.17 24.40
CA THR A 130 11.44 24.55 24.73
C THR A 130 10.59 25.09 25.87
N LEU A 131 9.27 24.84 25.84
CA LEU A 131 8.35 25.22 26.91
C LEU A 131 8.58 24.47 28.23
N LEU A 132 9.06 23.22 28.16
CA LEU A 132 9.40 22.41 29.34
C LEU A 132 10.81 22.70 29.90
N ARG A 133 11.71 23.30 29.11
CA ARG A 133 13.07 23.69 29.56
C ARG A 133 13.09 24.96 30.40
N GLU A 134 12.02 25.76 30.40
CA GLU A 134 11.91 26.95 31.25
C GLU A 134 11.54 26.65 32.72
N GLU A 135 12.07 25.55 33.28
CA GLU A 135 12.14 25.37 34.74
C GLU A 135 13.59 25.66 35.23
N HIS A 136 13.77 26.91 35.69
CA HIS A 136 14.83 27.44 36.58
C HIS A 136 16.31 27.50 36.12
N PRO A 137 16.90 28.71 36.17
CA PRO A 137 18.16 28.91 36.87
C PRO A 137 17.90 29.77 38.12
N MET A 138 17.74 29.13 39.28
CA MET A 138 17.89 29.79 40.56
C MET A 138 19.27 29.45 41.13
N ALA A 139 19.96 30.51 41.59
CA ALA A 139 21.27 30.62 42.22
C ALA A 139 22.45 30.95 41.27
N PRO A 140 23.27 32.01 41.52
CA PRO A 140 23.58 32.62 42.82
C PRO A 140 23.55 34.17 42.79
N HIS A 141 22.48 34.81 43.25
CA HIS A 141 22.51 36.26 43.52
C HIS A 141 22.07 36.65 44.94
N LEU A 142 21.61 35.69 45.74
CA LEU A 142 21.17 35.92 47.13
C LEU A 142 22.23 35.61 48.19
N GLU A 143 23.46 35.26 47.78
CA GLU A 143 24.58 35.06 48.72
C GLU A 143 25.45 36.32 48.91
N ARG A 144 25.26 37.36 48.07
CA ARG A 144 26.00 38.64 48.18
C ARG A 144 25.31 39.73 49.00
N LEU A 145 24.08 39.50 49.49
CA LEU A 145 23.37 40.46 50.34
C LEU A 145 23.28 40.03 51.81
N ALA A 146 23.78 38.85 52.16
CA ALA A 146 23.86 38.38 53.55
C ALA A 146 25.19 38.76 54.24
N THR A 147 26.13 39.39 53.53
CA THR A 147 27.47 39.70 54.05
C THR A 147 27.90 41.14 53.77
N THR A 148 27.10 42.14 54.15
CA THR A 148 27.61 43.49 54.43
C THR A 148 26.62 44.31 55.26
N GLY A 149 26.90 44.41 56.56
CA GLY A 149 26.79 45.66 57.32
C GLY A 149 25.42 46.05 57.85
N GLY A 150 25.13 45.67 59.09
CA GLY A 150 24.21 46.44 59.93
C GLY A 150 24.90 47.70 60.48
N THR A 151 24.13 48.77 60.66
CA THR A 151 24.40 49.77 61.70
C THR A 151 23.09 50.35 62.24
N ILE A 152 22.98 50.27 63.56
CA ILE A 152 21.93 50.74 64.45
C ILE A 152 22.05 52.27 64.64
N ILE A 153 20.94 53.02 64.62
CA ILE A 153 20.75 54.22 65.46
C ILE A 153 19.28 54.27 65.95
N GLN A 154 19.15 54.37 67.27
CA GLN A 154 17.93 54.46 68.08
C GLN A 154 17.32 55.88 68.11
N THR A 155 16.16 55.97 68.79
CA THR A 155 15.44 57.13 69.40
C THR A 155 14.22 57.60 68.59
N SER A 156 13.04 57.88 69.15
CA SER A 156 12.57 58.00 70.54
C SER A 156 11.03 57.92 70.61
N ARG A 157 10.55 57.23 71.65
CA ARG A 157 9.33 57.37 72.48
C ARG A 157 8.28 58.46 72.12
N HIS A 158 7.01 58.04 72.01
CA HIS A 158 6.02 58.25 73.08
C HIS A 158 4.85 57.24 73.00
N ALA A 159 4.50 56.71 74.18
CA ALA A 159 3.55 55.64 74.44
C ALA A 159 2.42 56.14 75.34
N GLY A 160 1.26 55.46 75.23
CA GLY A 160 0.17 55.39 76.22
C GLY A 160 -0.93 56.45 76.05
N GLN A 161 -2.22 56.18 76.27
CA GLN A 161 -2.99 55.03 76.78
C GLN A 161 -4.47 55.52 76.74
N GLN A 162 -5.51 54.81 76.29
CA GLN A 162 -6.25 53.66 76.87
C GLN A 162 -7.27 53.21 75.77
N ALA A 163 -7.47 51.96 75.35
CA ALA A 163 -7.68 50.65 75.99
C ALA A 163 -9.15 50.30 76.27
N ALA A 164 -9.71 49.39 75.47
CA ALA A 164 -10.68 48.37 75.92
C ALA A 164 -10.58 47.13 75.01
N THR A 165 -10.44 45.98 75.67
CA THR A 165 -10.13 44.62 75.20
C THR A 165 -11.34 43.84 74.72
N ALA A 166 -11.17 42.97 73.72
CA ALA A 166 -11.80 41.63 73.69
C ALA A 166 -11.12 40.70 72.66
N GLN A 167 -10.86 39.47 73.08
CA GLN A 167 -10.20 38.37 72.36
C GLN A 167 -11.10 37.77 71.26
N GLY A 168 -10.49 37.27 70.17
CA GLY A 168 -11.15 36.46 69.13
C GLY A 168 -10.11 35.61 68.35
N PRO A 169 -10.47 34.41 67.84
CA PRO A 169 -9.53 33.29 67.77
C PRO A 169 -9.02 32.94 66.35
N SER A 170 -8.00 32.06 66.37
CA SER A 170 -7.63 31.05 65.35
C SER A 170 -6.87 31.50 64.09
N ILE A 171 -5.60 31.13 64.06
CA ILE A 171 -4.71 31.06 62.90
C ILE A 171 -5.24 29.99 61.95
N ASP A 172 -5.90 30.40 60.87
CA ASP A 172 -6.12 29.54 59.72
C ASP A 172 -6.37 30.42 58.49
N LEU A 173 -5.30 30.90 57.82
CA LEU A 173 -5.36 31.49 56.47
C LEU A 173 -3.99 31.95 55.91
N LEU A 174 -2.95 31.13 55.92
CA LEU A 174 -1.77 31.37 55.06
C LEU A 174 -1.19 30.07 54.48
N ARG A 175 -2.03 29.32 53.75
CA ARG A 175 -1.55 28.43 52.67
C ARG A 175 -2.01 28.98 51.32
N ARG A 176 -1.59 30.20 51.01
CA ARG A 176 -1.76 30.77 49.67
C ARG A 176 -0.69 30.15 48.78
N ARG A 177 -1.06 29.09 48.03
CA ARG A 177 -0.31 28.59 46.87
C ARG A 177 0.00 29.78 45.97
N GLN A 178 1.25 30.27 46.00
CA GLN A 178 1.76 31.16 44.98
C GLN A 178 1.86 30.34 43.68
N THR A 179 0.87 30.47 42.81
CA THR A 179 1.05 30.15 41.39
C THR A 179 1.93 31.26 40.81
N THR A 180 3.23 30.99 40.69
CA THR A 180 4.15 31.80 39.91
C THR A 180 3.69 31.78 38.45
N THR A 181 3.01 32.83 38.02
CA THR A 181 2.66 33.05 36.60
C THR A 181 3.94 33.42 35.85
N LEU A 182 4.45 32.49 35.04
CA LEU A 182 5.54 32.77 34.10
C LEU A 182 4.98 33.68 32.99
N LEU A 183 5.37 34.95 32.99
CA LEU A 183 5.07 35.89 31.91
C LEU A 183 6.12 35.72 30.81
N VAL A 184 5.86 34.82 29.86
CA VAL A 184 6.67 34.72 28.63
C VAL A 184 6.16 35.79 27.66
N PRO A 185 6.97 36.79 27.25
CA PRO A 185 6.55 37.76 26.25
C PRO A 185 6.46 37.09 24.89
N TYR A 186 5.26 36.67 24.50
CA TYR A 186 4.99 36.08 23.19
C TYR A 186 5.01 37.18 22.11
N ARG A 187 6.11 37.32 21.38
CA ARG A 187 6.21 38.11 20.14
C ARG A 187 5.73 37.29 18.93
N GLY A 188 4.53 36.74 19.00
CA GLY A 188 3.88 36.08 17.86
C GLY A 188 2.78 36.96 17.25
N PRO A 189 2.20 36.51 16.12
CA PRO A 189 1.14 37.26 15.45
C PRO A 189 -0.04 37.55 16.41
N PRO A 190 -0.75 38.68 16.25
CA PRO A 190 -1.84 39.06 17.14
C PRO A 190 -2.84 37.91 17.34
N VAL A 191 -3.37 37.69 18.54
CA VAL A 191 -4.27 36.55 18.83
C VAL A 191 -5.50 36.47 17.91
N ARG A 192 -5.92 37.61 17.33
CA ARG A 192 -6.94 37.64 16.27
C ARG A 192 -6.56 36.85 15.02
N TRP A 193 -5.29 36.87 14.61
CA TRP A 193 -4.79 36.05 13.51
C TRP A 193 -4.77 34.58 13.86
N LEU A 194 -4.41 34.24 15.11
CA LEU A 194 -4.47 32.87 15.58
C LEU A 194 -5.92 32.36 15.57
N GLN A 195 -6.87 33.16 16.06
CA GLN A 195 -8.31 32.84 16.01
C GLN A 195 -8.83 32.74 14.57
N ALA A 196 -8.44 33.66 13.69
CA ALA A 196 -8.79 33.61 12.27
C ALA A 196 -8.25 32.34 11.59
N PHE A 197 -7.03 31.92 11.94
CA PHE A 197 -6.44 30.67 11.47
C PHE A 197 -7.22 29.46 11.98
N HIS A 198 -7.57 29.39 13.27
CA HIS A 198 -8.40 28.30 13.79
C HIS A 198 -9.78 28.24 13.10
N VAL A 199 -10.43 29.39 12.88
CA VAL A 199 -11.70 29.46 12.16
C VAL A 199 -11.53 28.98 10.72
N LEU A 200 -10.47 29.40 10.02
CA LEU A 200 -10.16 28.94 8.68
C LEU A 200 -9.98 27.41 8.62
N PHE A 201 -9.26 26.82 9.58
CA PHE A 201 -9.06 25.37 9.64
C PHE A 201 -10.34 24.62 9.96
N ILE A 202 -11.20 25.15 10.84
CA ILE A 202 -12.53 24.56 11.09
C ILE A 202 -13.39 24.62 9.83
N LEU A 203 -13.42 25.75 9.13
CA LEU A 203 -14.15 25.89 7.87
C LEU A 203 -13.62 24.93 6.80
N LEU A 204 -12.30 24.78 6.69
CA LEU A 204 -11.65 23.83 5.79
C LEU A 204 -11.99 22.38 6.18
N ALA A 205 -11.97 22.05 7.48
CA ALA A 205 -12.33 20.72 7.96
C ALA A 205 -13.81 20.40 7.67
N VAL A 206 -14.72 21.35 7.87
CA VAL A 206 -16.14 21.20 7.52
C VAL A 206 -16.30 21.03 6.01
N LEU A 207 -15.60 21.83 5.20
CA LEU A 207 -15.63 21.73 3.74
C LEU A 207 -15.15 20.35 3.27
N VAL A 208 -13.97 19.91 3.73
CA VAL A 208 -13.40 18.59 3.41
C VAL A 208 -14.32 17.46 3.85
N THR A 209 -14.86 17.53 5.07
CA THR A 209 -15.81 16.53 5.58
C THR A 209 -17.08 16.49 4.75
N THR A 210 -17.61 17.65 4.38
CA THR A 210 -18.81 17.77 3.54
C THR A 210 -18.55 17.19 2.15
N CYS A 211 -17.43 17.54 1.51
CA CYS A 211 -17.02 16.95 0.24
C CYS A 211 -16.88 15.43 0.34
N HIS A 212 -16.30 14.91 1.43
CA HIS A 212 -16.19 13.46 1.64
C HIS A 212 -17.54 12.76 1.82
N VAL A 213 -18.45 13.37 2.60
CA VAL A 213 -19.80 12.84 2.78
C VAL A 213 -20.54 12.86 1.44
N LEU A 214 -20.51 13.97 0.71
CA LEU A 214 -21.13 14.10 -0.61
C LEU A 214 -20.55 13.11 -1.62
N ALA A 215 -19.23 12.88 -1.60
CA ALA A 215 -18.58 11.89 -2.45
C ALA A 215 -19.01 10.44 -2.12
N ARG A 216 -19.35 10.16 -0.86
CA ARG A 216 -19.86 8.85 -0.41
C ARG A 216 -21.37 8.68 -0.58
N ILE A 217 -22.11 9.73 -0.95
CA ILE A 217 -23.53 9.58 -1.27
C ILE A 217 -23.60 8.68 -2.51
N PRO A 218 -24.29 7.53 -2.44
CA PRO A 218 -24.36 6.61 -3.56
C PRO A 218 -25.00 7.31 -4.76
N THR A 219 -24.20 7.54 -5.80
CA THR A 219 -24.69 7.89 -7.13
C THR A 219 -25.34 6.64 -7.75
N PRO A 220 -26.31 6.79 -8.67
CA PRO A 220 -26.99 5.64 -9.27
C PRO A 220 -25.95 4.68 -9.83
N THR A 221 -26.00 3.45 -9.30
CA THR A 221 -25.04 2.39 -9.54
C THR A 221 -24.98 2.06 -11.03
N THR A 222 -23.92 2.48 -11.72
CA THR A 222 -23.54 1.81 -12.96
C THR A 222 -23.18 0.37 -12.57
N SER A 223 -24.00 -0.58 -13.01
CA SER A 223 -23.84 -2.00 -12.70
C SER A 223 -22.41 -2.46 -13.00
N GLY A 224 -21.90 -3.45 -12.25
CA GLY A 224 -20.61 -4.08 -12.51
C GLY A 224 -19.39 -3.48 -11.79
N CYS A 225 -19.48 -2.31 -11.15
CA CYS A 225 -18.36 -1.84 -10.33
C CYS A 225 -18.29 -2.62 -9.00
N ARG A 226 -17.21 -3.38 -8.78
CA ARG A 226 -16.97 -4.17 -7.57
C ARG A 226 -16.24 -3.37 -6.49
N LEU A 227 -15.43 -2.40 -6.89
CA LEU A 227 -14.67 -1.55 -5.98
C LEU A 227 -14.80 -0.08 -6.37
N PRO A 228 -15.85 0.62 -5.89
CA PRO A 228 -16.05 2.04 -6.17
C PRO A 228 -15.01 2.89 -5.45
N VAL A 229 -14.51 3.92 -6.12
CA VAL A 229 -13.57 4.89 -5.56
C VAL A 229 -14.03 6.31 -5.82
N HIS A 230 -13.53 7.25 -5.02
CA HIS A 230 -13.96 8.64 -5.07
C HIS A 230 -12.76 9.59 -5.16
N PRO A 231 -12.05 9.60 -6.31
CA PRO A 231 -10.95 10.53 -6.51
C PRO A 231 -11.46 11.97 -6.53
N TRP A 232 -10.69 12.84 -5.90
CA TRP A 232 -10.99 14.26 -5.80
C TRP A 232 -11.04 14.87 -7.21
N PHE A 233 -11.98 15.80 -7.41
CA PHE A 233 -12.14 16.56 -8.66
C PHE A 233 -12.56 15.75 -9.90
N THR A 234 -13.04 14.51 -9.72
CA THR A 234 -13.61 13.73 -10.82
C THR A 234 -15.13 13.89 -10.87
N THR A 235 -15.67 14.02 -12.08
CA THR A 235 -17.11 14.12 -12.34
C THR A 235 -17.71 12.83 -12.91
N GLN A 236 -16.87 11.93 -13.41
CA GLN A 236 -17.25 10.61 -13.88
C GLN A 236 -17.26 9.61 -12.71
N TYR A 237 -18.06 8.56 -12.84
CA TYR A 237 -18.07 7.48 -11.86
C TYR A 237 -16.74 6.73 -11.93
N ALA A 238 -16.08 6.56 -10.77
CA ALA A 238 -14.76 5.98 -10.69
C ALA A 238 -14.83 4.60 -10.00
N CYS A 239 -14.12 3.64 -10.60
CA CYS A 239 -14.11 2.25 -10.17
C CYS A 239 -12.71 1.69 -10.34
N SER A 240 -12.25 0.90 -9.38
CA SER A 240 -10.94 0.22 -9.44
C SER A 240 -11.04 -1.22 -9.93
N VAL A 241 -12.13 -1.92 -9.64
CA VAL A 241 -12.39 -3.29 -10.12
C VAL A 241 -13.70 -3.31 -10.88
N LEU A 242 -13.61 -3.43 -12.20
CA LEU A 242 -14.77 -3.38 -13.09
C LEU A 242 -15.12 -4.78 -13.61
N GLU A 243 -16.32 -5.23 -13.30
CA GLU A 243 -16.92 -6.45 -13.84
C GLU A 243 -17.84 -6.12 -15.03
N ILE A 244 -17.52 -6.71 -16.18
CA ILE A 244 -18.32 -6.68 -17.39
C ILE A 244 -18.96 -8.05 -17.58
N ASN A 245 -20.07 -8.28 -16.87
CA ASN A 245 -20.88 -9.48 -17.05
C ASN A 245 -21.90 -9.24 -18.18
N CYS A 246 -21.66 -9.82 -19.35
CA CYS A 246 -22.49 -9.64 -20.54
C CYS A 246 -23.92 -10.17 -20.33
N TYR A 247 -24.07 -11.34 -19.68
CA TYR A 247 -25.35 -11.93 -19.34
C TYR A 247 -26.21 -11.02 -18.45
N ARG A 248 -25.67 -10.53 -17.32
CA ARG A 248 -26.37 -9.62 -16.40
C ARG A 248 -26.68 -8.26 -17.01
N ARG A 249 -25.91 -7.83 -18.01
CA ARG A 249 -26.13 -6.57 -18.74
C ARG A 249 -27.07 -6.74 -19.94
N GLY A 250 -27.39 -7.95 -20.35
CA GLY A 250 -28.16 -8.22 -21.57
C GLY A 250 -27.45 -7.78 -22.85
N ILE A 251 -26.10 -7.86 -22.89
CA ILE A 251 -25.29 -7.52 -24.07
C ILE A 251 -24.60 -8.78 -24.63
N GLY A 252 -24.31 -8.80 -25.93
CA GLY A 252 -23.69 -9.95 -26.60
C GLY A 252 -22.16 -10.03 -26.44
N GLY A 253 -21.51 -8.92 -26.10
CA GLY A 253 -20.05 -8.81 -26.04
C GLY A 253 -19.39 -8.18 -27.27
N ASP A 254 -20.18 -7.60 -28.18
CA ASP A 254 -19.67 -6.85 -29.33
C ASP A 254 -18.81 -5.65 -28.89
N ALA A 255 -17.89 -5.23 -29.75
CA ALA A 255 -16.93 -4.18 -29.40
C ALA A 255 -17.62 -2.87 -28.97
N ALA A 256 -18.74 -2.51 -29.59
CA ALA A 256 -19.45 -1.26 -29.27
C ALA A 256 -20.12 -1.30 -27.89
N SER A 257 -20.75 -2.43 -27.52
CA SER A 257 -21.35 -2.59 -26.20
C SER A 257 -20.30 -2.65 -25.09
N VAL A 258 -19.20 -3.38 -25.27
CA VAL A 258 -18.09 -3.42 -24.31
C VAL A 258 -17.44 -2.04 -24.18
N ALA A 259 -17.21 -1.33 -25.29
CA ALA A 259 -16.67 0.02 -25.28
C ALA A 259 -17.59 1.00 -24.52
N SER A 260 -18.91 0.88 -24.70
CA SER A 260 -19.88 1.74 -24.00
C SER A 260 -19.80 1.58 -22.48
N VAL A 261 -19.55 0.36 -22.00
CA VAL A 261 -19.35 0.08 -20.57
C VAL A 261 -18.06 0.73 -20.10
N LEU A 262 -16.94 0.51 -20.80
CA LEU A 262 -15.65 1.10 -20.43
C LEU A 262 -15.68 2.63 -20.37
N ARG A 263 -16.36 3.29 -21.34
CA ARG A 263 -16.49 4.76 -21.38
C ARG A 263 -17.36 5.34 -20.26
N ALA A 264 -18.20 4.53 -19.60
CA ALA A 264 -19.04 4.98 -18.50
C ALA A 264 -18.23 5.26 -17.22
N PHE A 265 -17.00 4.74 -17.13
CA PHE A 265 -16.14 4.84 -15.97
C PHE A 265 -14.91 5.71 -16.22
N HIS A 266 -14.36 6.29 -15.15
CA HIS A 266 -13.12 7.05 -15.21
C HIS A 266 -11.93 6.11 -15.53
N HIS A 267 -11.34 6.28 -16.70
CA HIS A 267 -10.28 5.42 -17.23
C HIS A 267 -9.01 5.33 -16.37
N GLU A 268 -8.65 6.37 -15.61
CA GLU A 268 -7.45 6.35 -14.76
C GLU A 268 -7.63 5.59 -13.44
N THR A 269 -8.87 5.27 -13.05
CA THR A 269 -9.10 4.56 -11.77
C THR A 269 -9.15 3.07 -11.92
N ILE A 270 -9.45 2.56 -13.12
CA ILE A 270 -9.62 1.13 -13.34
C ILE A 270 -8.26 0.43 -13.26
N MET A 271 -8.16 -0.51 -12.32
CA MET A 271 -6.95 -1.30 -12.06
C MET A 271 -7.17 -2.78 -12.37
N SER A 272 -8.40 -3.30 -12.34
CA SER A 272 -8.73 -4.64 -12.84
C SER A 272 -10.01 -4.58 -13.66
N VAL A 273 -9.99 -5.29 -14.80
CA VAL A 273 -11.18 -5.52 -15.64
C VAL A 273 -11.41 -7.01 -15.75
N ILE A 274 -12.64 -7.44 -15.43
CA ILE A 274 -13.07 -8.82 -15.50
C ILE A 274 -14.24 -8.91 -16.47
N VAL A 275 -14.03 -9.55 -17.61
CA VAL A 275 -15.07 -9.79 -18.62
C VAL A 275 -15.62 -11.19 -18.45
N MET A 276 -16.95 -11.35 -18.40
CA MET A 276 -17.54 -12.66 -18.16
C MET A 276 -18.87 -12.90 -18.89
N HIS A 277 -19.10 -14.16 -19.26
CA HIS A 277 -20.35 -14.63 -19.88
C HIS A 277 -20.69 -13.91 -21.18
N CYS A 278 -19.70 -13.60 -22.00
CA CYS A 278 -19.86 -12.93 -23.28
C CYS A 278 -19.82 -13.97 -24.43
N PRO A 279 -20.96 -14.28 -25.07
CA PRO A 279 -21.05 -15.33 -26.09
C PRO A 279 -20.41 -14.96 -27.44
N ALA A 280 -20.15 -13.67 -27.68
CA ALA A 280 -19.51 -13.17 -28.90
C ALA A 280 -18.59 -11.99 -28.54
N LEU A 281 -17.55 -12.28 -27.76
CA LEU A 281 -16.67 -11.25 -27.20
C LEU A 281 -15.73 -10.67 -28.25
N GLU A 282 -15.77 -9.35 -28.38
CA GLU A 282 -14.82 -8.54 -29.13
C GLU A 282 -14.19 -7.49 -28.21
N ILE A 283 -12.86 -7.49 -28.10
CA ILE A 283 -12.16 -6.54 -27.24
C ILE A 283 -11.98 -5.20 -27.97
N PRO A 284 -12.51 -4.09 -27.42
CA PRO A 284 -12.50 -2.81 -28.11
C PRO A 284 -11.23 -1.98 -27.84
N PRO A 285 -10.85 -1.07 -28.75
CA PRO A 285 -9.67 -0.18 -28.59
C PRO A 285 -9.69 0.69 -27.34
N GLU A 286 -10.87 0.94 -26.75
CA GLU A 286 -11.03 1.61 -25.47
C GLU A 286 -10.19 1.03 -24.34
N LEU A 287 -9.84 -0.26 -24.42
CA LEU A 287 -8.97 -0.93 -23.45
C LEU A 287 -7.65 -0.17 -23.26
N GLN A 288 -7.06 0.36 -24.35
CA GLN A 288 -5.79 1.10 -24.32
C GLN A 288 -5.83 2.42 -23.53
N ARG A 289 -7.03 2.89 -23.14
CA ARG A 289 -7.16 4.09 -22.30
C ARG A 289 -6.91 3.81 -20.82
N LEU A 290 -6.91 2.54 -20.40
CA LEU A 290 -6.84 2.13 -19.00
C LEU A 290 -5.40 2.10 -18.49
N ARG A 291 -4.80 3.27 -18.27
CA ARG A 291 -3.38 3.39 -17.89
C ARG A 291 -3.02 2.77 -16.54
N SER A 292 -3.99 2.61 -15.65
CA SER A 292 -3.80 2.07 -14.30
C SER A 292 -4.04 0.56 -14.22
N LEU A 293 -4.31 -0.10 -15.36
CA LEU A 293 -4.64 -1.52 -15.41
C LEU A 293 -3.45 -2.36 -14.89
N ILE A 294 -3.75 -3.20 -13.90
CA ILE A 294 -2.86 -4.19 -13.27
C ILE A 294 -3.24 -5.60 -13.71
N GLY A 295 -4.54 -5.87 -13.80
CA GLY A 295 -5.06 -7.19 -14.15
C GLY A 295 -6.10 -7.12 -15.26
N PHE A 296 -6.05 -8.08 -16.17
CA PHE A 296 -7.09 -8.25 -17.19
C PHE A 296 -7.54 -9.70 -17.25
N GLU A 297 -8.84 -9.92 -17.09
CA GLU A 297 -9.39 -11.26 -16.94
C GLU A 297 -10.57 -11.48 -17.87
N ILE A 298 -10.63 -12.66 -18.47
CA ILE A 298 -11.80 -13.11 -19.23
C ILE A 298 -12.23 -14.48 -18.71
N PHE A 299 -13.51 -14.62 -18.39
CA PHE A 299 -14.11 -15.83 -17.86
C PHE A 299 -15.31 -16.28 -18.70
N ASN A 300 -15.43 -17.58 -18.98
CA ASN A 300 -16.60 -18.22 -19.58
C ASN A 300 -17.18 -17.42 -20.76
N SER A 301 -16.37 -17.24 -21.81
CA SER A 301 -16.70 -16.38 -22.95
C SER A 301 -16.18 -16.98 -24.25
N THR A 302 -16.78 -16.62 -25.38
CA THR A 302 -16.26 -17.00 -26.70
C THR A 302 -15.61 -15.78 -27.33
N LEU A 303 -14.29 -15.82 -27.45
CA LEU A 303 -13.50 -14.71 -27.98
C LEU A 303 -13.47 -14.79 -29.51
N LEU A 304 -14.13 -13.84 -30.17
CA LEU A 304 -14.17 -13.75 -31.63
C LEU A 304 -13.03 -12.89 -32.17
N HIS A 305 -12.84 -11.70 -31.58
CA HIS A 305 -11.83 -10.76 -32.04
C HIS A 305 -11.15 -10.04 -30.87
N TRP A 306 -9.82 -10.02 -30.89
CA TRP A 306 -9.02 -9.14 -30.05
C TRP A 306 -7.86 -8.61 -30.89
N PRO A 307 -8.12 -7.52 -31.64
CA PRO A 307 -7.20 -7.03 -32.64
C PRO A 307 -6.09 -6.20 -32.01
N LYS A 308 -5.03 -5.93 -32.79
CA LYS A 308 -3.88 -5.12 -32.36
C LYS A 308 -4.24 -3.69 -31.92
N GLU A 309 -5.32 -3.11 -32.46
CA GLU A 309 -5.82 -1.78 -32.07
C GLU A 309 -6.38 -1.77 -30.64
N ALA A 310 -6.69 -2.95 -30.09
CA ALA A 310 -7.09 -3.16 -28.71
C ALA A 310 -6.03 -3.92 -27.90
N ALA A 311 -4.77 -3.90 -28.35
CA ALA A 311 -3.70 -4.64 -27.70
C ALA A 311 -3.38 -4.10 -26.30
N LEU A 312 -3.07 -5.03 -25.40
CA LEU A 312 -2.36 -4.73 -24.17
C LEU A 312 -0.89 -4.50 -24.54
N THR A 313 -0.36 -3.32 -24.25
CA THR A 313 1.04 -2.98 -24.50
C THR A 313 1.66 -2.28 -23.29
N GLY A 314 2.98 -2.37 -23.13
CA GLY A 314 3.69 -1.70 -22.03
C GLY A 314 3.57 -0.17 -22.07
N ARG A 315 3.34 0.41 -23.26
CA ARG A 315 3.10 1.85 -23.43
C ARG A 315 1.76 2.29 -22.84
N HIS A 316 0.70 1.52 -23.10
CA HIS A 316 -0.65 1.88 -22.67
C HIS A 316 -0.95 1.41 -21.25
N HIS A 317 -0.35 0.30 -20.81
CA HIS A 317 -0.61 -0.33 -19.51
C HIS A 317 0.72 -0.57 -18.77
N PRO A 318 1.38 0.51 -18.30
CA PRO A 318 2.71 0.40 -17.66
C PRO A 318 2.71 -0.33 -16.31
N ALA A 319 1.54 -0.63 -15.76
CA ALA A 319 1.37 -1.33 -14.49
C ALA A 319 0.75 -2.73 -14.65
N LEU A 320 0.54 -3.21 -15.88
CA LEU A 320 -0.11 -4.50 -16.13
C LEU A 320 0.79 -5.64 -15.66
N THR A 321 0.32 -6.37 -14.66
CA THR A 321 1.07 -7.45 -14.02
C THR A 321 0.60 -8.81 -14.51
N PHE A 322 -0.71 -9.00 -14.66
CA PHE A 322 -1.28 -10.31 -14.96
C PHE A 322 -2.40 -10.28 -16.01
N VAL A 323 -2.49 -11.37 -16.77
CA VAL A 323 -3.61 -11.68 -17.67
C VAL A 323 -4.10 -13.09 -17.35
N ALA A 324 -5.40 -13.24 -17.16
CA ALA A 324 -5.99 -14.55 -16.90
C ALA A 324 -7.19 -14.87 -17.79
N LEU A 325 -7.16 -16.05 -18.39
CA LEU A 325 -8.09 -16.49 -19.40
C LEU A 325 -8.67 -17.86 -19.01
N ALA A 326 -9.92 -17.89 -18.54
CA ALA A 326 -10.52 -19.12 -18.04
C ALA A 326 -11.85 -19.45 -18.74
N TYR A 327 -12.04 -20.71 -19.13
CA TYR A 327 -13.24 -21.15 -19.87
C TYR A 327 -13.46 -20.32 -21.14
N ILE A 328 -12.42 -20.15 -21.94
CA ILE A 328 -12.49 -19.35 -23.18
C ILE A 328 -12.44 -20.26 -24.39
N ASN A 329 -13.34 -20.01 -25.33
CA ASN A 329 -13.23 -20.53 -26.68
C ASN A 329 -12.55 -19.49 -27.58
N MET A 330 -11.36 -19.80 -28.10
CA MET A 330 -10.54 -18.96 -28.99
C MET A 330 -9.68 -19.82 -29.92
N THR A 331 -9.34 -19.32 -31.12
CA THR A 331 -8.63 -20.15 -32.12
C THR A 331 -7.13 -20.24 -31.86
N ASP A 332 -6.53 -19.14 -31.41
CA ASP A 332 -5.10 -19.00 -31.10
C ASP A 332 -4.95 -17.89 -30.04
N ILE A 333 -3.73 -17.64 -29.57
CA ILE A 333 -3.40 -16.45 -28.79
C ILE A 333 -3.68 -15.21 -29.68
N PRO A 334 -4.54 -14.29 -29.24
CA PRO A 334 -4.94 -13.15 -30.06
C PRO A 334 -3.81 -12.13 -30.27
N ASP A 335 -3.87 -11.40 -31.39
CA ASP A 335 -2.98 -10.27 -31.70
C ASP A 335 -2.93 -9.24 -30.57
N GLY A 336 -4.04 -9.04 -29.86
CA GLY A 336 -4.08 -8.14 -28.71
C GLY A 336 -3.15 -8.49 -27.55
N LEU A 337 -2.60 -9.71 -27.53
CA LEU A 337 -1.61 -10.17 -26.56
C LEU A 337 -0.20 -10.37 -27.17
N THR A 338 -0.04 -10.26 -28.49
CA THR A 338 1.21 -10.60 -29.19
C THR A 338 1.71 -9.53 -30.15
N ALA A 339 0.90 -8.51 -30.47
CA ALA A 339 1.23 -7.50 -31.47
C ALA A 339 2.37 -6.55 -31.05
N GLU A 340 2.52 -6.29 -29.75
CA GLU A 340 3.58 -5.44 -29.18
C GLU A 340 4.07 -6.02 -27.85
N THR A 341 5.21 -5.51 -27.36
CA THR A 341 5.76 -5.93 -26.07
C THR A 341 4.90 -5.43 -24.90
N ILE A 342 4.71 -6.31 -23.94
CA ILE A 342 3.97 -6.07 -22.71
C ILE A 342 4.97 -6.11 -21.55
N ASP A 343 5.84 -5.09 -21.52
CA ASP A 343 7.00 -5.05 -20.62
C ASP A 343 6.69 -5.36 -19.14
N PRO A 344 5.58 -4.91 -18.51
CA PRO A 344 5.35 -5.20 -17.09
C PRO A 344 4.69 -6.57 -16.83
N LEU A 345 4.27 -7.31 -17.86
CA LEU A 345 3.51 -8.54 -17.71
C LEU A 345 4.41 -9.65 -17.15
N MET A 346 4.06 -10.12 -15.95
CA MET A 346 4.80 -11.13 -15.21
C MET A 346 4.03 -12.44 -15.09
N ASP A 347 2.71 -12.40 -15.22
CA ASP A 347 1.85 -13.55 -14.96
C ASP A 347 0.81 -13.75 -16.06
N VAL A 348 0.85 -14.91 -16.70
CA VAL A 348 -0.14 -15.30 -17.71
C VAL A 348 -0.69 -16.65 -17.36
N GLU A 349 -2.00 -16.67 -17.10
CA GLU A 349 -2.72 -17.88 -16.73
C GLU A 349 -3.84 -18.17 -17.73
N MET A 350 -3.88 -19.40 -18.22
CA MET A 350 -4.93 -19.88 -19.10
C MET A 350 -5.44 -21.20 -18.57
N SER A 351 -6.76 -21.36 -18.46
CA SER A 351 -7.36 -22.59 -17.96
C SER A 351 -8.61 -22.94 -18.73
N ARG A 352 -8.73 -24.20 -19.14
CA ARG A 352 -9.90 -24.69 -19.88
C ARG A 352 -10.16 -23.85 -21.13
N THR A 353 -9.12 -23.72 -21.93
CA THR A 353 -9.20 -23.15 -23.28
C THR A 353 -9.18 -24.27 -24.31
N ASN A 354 -9.49 -23.97 -25.56
CA ASN A 354 -9.34 -24.90 -26.68
C ASN A 354 -8.00 -24.71 -27.43
N LEU A 355 -7.03 -24.03 -26.81
CA LEU A 355 -5.68 -23.92 -27.36
C LEU A 355 -4.94 -25.25 -27.28
N THR A 356 -4.36 -25.69 -28.38
CA THR A 356 -3.48 -26.89 -28.40
C THR A 356 -2.04 -26.57 -28.77
N THR A 357 -1.76 -25.31 -29.14
CA THR A 357 -0.46 -24.82 -29.58
C THR A 357 -0.23 -23.40 -29.07
N LEU A 358 1.03 -22.95 -29.08
CA LEU A 358 1.39 -21.57 -28.75
C LEU A 358 2.26 -20.96 -29.87
N PRO A 359 2.05 -19.70 -30.26
CA PRO A 359 2.86 -19.03 -31.25
C PRO A 359 4.20 -18.58 -30.65
N LEU A 360 5.29 -18.62 -31.44
CA LEU A 360 6.61 -18.19 -30.98
C LEU A 360 6.67 -16.70 -30.59
N ALA A 361 5.77 -15.88 -31.15
CA ALA A 361 5.66 -14.44 -30.89
C ALA A 361 5.46 -14.09 -29.39
N ILE A 362 4.99 -15.04 -28.56
CA ILE A 362 4.84 -14.79 -27.12
C ILE A 362 6.17 -14.53 -26.40
N LEU A 363 7.30 -15.04 -26.94
CA LEU A 363 8.63 -14.79 -26.36
C LEU A 363 9.01 -13.31 -26.42
N ASP A 364 8.70 -12.66 -27.55
CA ASP A 364 8.96 -11.23 -27.74
C ASP A 364 7.92 -10.37 -27.03
N ALA A 365 6.67 -10.83 -27.01
CA ALA A 365 5.56 -10.10 -26.41
C ALA A 365 5.67 -10.04 -24.87
N TRP A 366 6.14 -11.11 -24.20
CA TRP A 366 6.12 -11.23 -22.73
C TRP A 366 7.52 -11.40 -22.12
N PRO A 367 8.43 -10.42 -22.29
CA PRO A 367 9.84 -10.57 -21.95
C PRO A 367 10.13 -10.64 -20.43
N GLN A 368 9.16 -10.27 -19.58
CA GLN A 368 9.28 -10.31 -18.12
C GLN A 368 8.47 -11.45 -17.48
N LEU A 369 7.92 -12.37 -18.28
CA LEU A 369 7.08 -13.46 -17.79
C LEU A 369 7.82 -14.29 -16.74
N SER A 370 7.22 -14.39 -15.56
CA SER A 370 7.72 -15.12 -14.38
C SER A 370 6.84 -16.33 -14.08
N THR A 371 5.52 -16.16 -14.18
CA THR A 371 4.54 -17.21 -13.99
C THR A 371 3.84 -17.50 -15.30
N PHE A 372 3.86 -18.75 -15.73
CA PHE A 372 3.15 -19.19 -16.92
C PHE A 372 2.37 -20.46 -16.67
N SER A 373 1.05 -20.39 -16.87
CA SER A 373 0.13 -21.50 -16.61
C SER A 373 -0.79 -21.72 -17.80
N ILE A 374 -0.84 -22.94 -18.31
CA ILE A 374 -1.86 -23.40 -19.26
C ILE A 374 -2.40 -24.74 -18.78
N GLU A 375 -3.54 -24.71 -18.12
CA GLU A 375 -4.14 -25.91 -17.53
C GLU A 375 -5.40 -26.35 -18.29
N TYR A 376 -5.66 -27.65 -18.30
CA TYR A 376 -6.88 -28.24 -18.87
C TYR A 376 -7.21 -27.79 -20.31
N SER A 377 -6.21 -27.64 -21.17
CA SER A 377 -6.36 -27.17 -22.56
C SER A 377 -5.94 -28.22 -23.60
N ASP A 378 -5.94 -29.51 -23.23
CA ASP A 378 -5.67 -30.63 -24.15
C ASP A 378 -4.30 -30.63 -24.87
N PHE A 379 -3.28 -29.92 -24.36
CA PHE A 379 -1.91 -29.98 -24.91
C PHE A 379 -1.35 -31.41 -24.86
N THR A 380 -0.84 -31.91 -25.98
CA THR A 380 -0.21 -33.24 -26.06
C THR A 380 1.31 -33.19 -25.90
N GLU A 381 1.92 -32.04 -26.17
CA GLU A 381 3.36 -31.79 -26.07
C GLU A 381 3.61 -30.43 -25.41
N LEU A 382 4.73 -30.32 -24.68
CA LEU A 382 5.17 -29.06 -24.11
C LEU A 382 5.99 -28.30 -25.17
N PRO A 383 5.65 -27.06 -25.54
CA PRO A 383 6.39 -26.33 -26.57
C PRO A 383 7.85 -26.09 -26.16
N ALA A 384 8.79 -26.56 -27.00
CA ALA A 384 10.22 -26.54 -26.67
C ALA A 384 10.79 -25.14 -26.46
N PHE A 385 10.18 -24.12 -27.07
CA PHE A 385 10.64 -22.74 -26.94
C PHE A 385 10.33 -22.11 -25.58
N LEU A 386 9.50 -22.73 -24.73
CA LEU A 386 9.18 -22.17 -23.40
C LEU A 386 10.41 -22.02 -22.51
N THR A 387 11.42 -22.86 -22.70
CA THR A 387 12.69 -22.76 -21.98
C THR A 387 13.51 -21.52 -22.35
N GLN A 388 13.13 -20.81 -23.42
CA GLN A 388 13.80 -19.57 -23.87
C GLN A 388 13.30 -18.35 -23.09
N PHE A 389 12.23 -18.45 -22.32
CA PHE A 389 11.81 -17.35 -21.46
C PHE A 389 12.88 -17.07 -20.39
N PRO A 390 13.35 -15.81 -20.28
CA PRO A 390 14.53 -15.49 -19.48
C PRO A 390 14.25 -15.45 -17.97
N ARG A 391 12.98 -15.46 -17.55
CA ARG A 391 12.58 -15.20 -16.15
C ARG A 391 11.52 -16.14 -15.59
N VAL A 392 11.06 -17.13 -16.36
CA VAL A 392 10.02 -18.05 -15.89
C VAL A 392 10.53 -18.82 -14.67
N SER A 393 9.86 -18.61 -13.55
CA SER A 393 10.08 -19.25 -12.26
C SER A 393 9.01 -20.26 -11.90
N THR A 394 7.79 -20.08 -12.42
CA THR A 394 6.66 -20.95 -12.14
C THR A 394 6.03 -21.38 -13.46
N LEU A 395 5.93 -22.70 -13.66
CA LEU A 395 5.36 -23.29 -14.87
C LEU A 395 4.28 -24.32 -14.52
N SER A 396 3.07 -24.13 -15.03
CA SER A 396 2.00 -25.13 -14.89
C SER A 396 1.42 -25.54 -16.23
N PHE A 397 1.39 -26.86 -16.47
CA PHE A 397 0.69 -27.50 -17.57
C PHE A 397 -0.22 -28.63 -17.04
N ALA A 398 -0.77 -28.46 -15.85
CA ALA A 398 -1.61 -29.46 -15.21
C ALA A 398 -2.90 -29.75 -16.00
N GLY A 399 -3.38 -30.99 -15.96
CA GLY A 399 -4.65 -31.37 -16.57
C GLY A 399 -4.67 -31.40 -18.09
N ASN A 400 -3.50 -31.42 -18.74
CA ASN A 400 -3.38 -31.60 -20.19
C ASN A 400 -3.23 -33.09 -20.56
N ARG A 401 -2.71 -33.39 -21.75
CA ARG A 401 -2.52 -34.75 -22.29
C ARG A 401 -1.04 -35.07 -22.54
N LEU A 402 -0.14 -34.47 -21.77
CA LEU A 402 1.31 -34.66 -21.89
C LEU A 402 1.69 -36.09 -21.50
N GLN A 403 2.26 -36.85 -22.44
CA GLN A 403 2.75 -38.22 -22.15
C GLN A 403 4.20 -38.23 -21.66
N SER A 404 4.98 -37.24 -22.09
CA SER A 404 6.39 -37.06 -21.76
C SER A 404 6.74 -35.58 -21.72
N LEU A 405 7.80 -35.26 -20.98
CA LEU A 405 8.46 -33.95 -20.99
C LEU A 405 9.82 -34.10 -21.68
N PRO A 406 10.37 -33.03 -22.29
CA PRO A 406 11.72 -33.07 -22.86
C PRO A 406 12.77 -33.45 -21.82
N ASP A 407 13.72 -34.32 -22.18
CA ASP A 407 14.72 -34.82 -21.22
C ASP A 407 15.59 -33.70 -20.62
N ASP A 408 15.87 -32.64 -21.40
CA ASP A 408 16.65 -31.47 -20.99
C ASP A 408 15.81 -30.29 -20.47
N LEU A 409 14.50 -30.50 -20.22
CA LEU A 409 13.57 -29.43 -19.83
C LEU A 409 14.11 -28.55 -18.70
N PHE A 410 14.48 -29.16 -17.58
CA PHE A 410 14.91 -28.43 -16.38
C PHE A 410 16.31 -27.85 -16.52
N ARG A 411 17.16 -28.44 -17.38
CA ARG A 411 18.48 -27.87 -17.69
C ARG A 411 18.37 -26.56 -18.46
N ASN A 412 17.38 -26.46 -19.33
CA ASN A 412 17.24 -25.31 -20.22
C ASN A 412 16.54 -24.12 -19.55
N PHE A 413 15.74 -24.34 -18.52
CA PHE A 413 15.20 -23.24 -17.71
C PHE A 413 16.23 -22.67 -16.74
N GLN A 414 16.43 -21.36 -16.77
CA GLN A 414 17.45 -20.70 -15.93
C GLN A 414 16.98 -20.41 -14.50
N PHE A 415 15.69 -20.12 -14.31
CA PHE A 415 15.14 -19.61 -13.05
C PHE A 415 13.94 -20.39 -12.54
N LEU A 416 13.65 -21.58 -13.09
CA LEU A 416 12.50 -22.37 -12.67
C LEU A 416 12.65 -22.80 -11.21
N ILE A 417 11.66 -22.45 -10.40
CA ILE A 417 11.55 -22.74 -8.97
C ILE A 417 10.46 -23.78 -8.74
N ASP A 418 9.31 -23.59 -9.38
CA ASP A 418 8.13 -24.41 -9.16
C ASP A 418 7.57 -24.94 -10.49
N SER A 419 7.10 -26.19 -10.49
CA SER A 419 6.44 -26.78 -11.65
C SER A 419 5.29 -27.70 -11.30
N ASN A 420 4.24 -27.63 -12.12
CA ASN A 420 3.09 -28.52 -12.00
C ASN A 420 2.69 -29.14 -13.32
N PHE A 421 2.77 -30.46 -13.33
CA PHE A 421 2.38 -31.32 -14.44
C PHE A 421 1.38 -32.38 -13.99
N ALA A 422 0.71 -32.17 -12.85
CA ALA A 422 -0.31 -33.07 -12.34
C ALA A 422 -1.41 -33.32 -13.37
N ARG A 423 -2.11 -34.46 -13.26
CA ARG A 423 -3.25 -34.82 -14.14
C ARG A 423 -2.89 -34.87 -15.63
N ASN A 424 -1.68 -35.31 -15.94
CA ASN A 424 -1.23 -35.65 -17.28
C ASN A 424 -0.88 -37.16 -17.33
N PRO A 425 -0.97 -37.84 -18.47
CA PRO A 425 -0.51 -39.23 -18.64
C PRO A 425 1.03 -39.35 -18.67
N LEU A 426 1.73 -38.60 -17.81
CA LEU A 426 3.18 -38.52 -17.73
C LEU A 426 3.77 -39.80 -17.18
N ARG A 427 4.69 -40.44 -17.92
CA ARG A 427 5.29 -41.72 -17.53
C ARG A 427 6.58 -41.61 -16.73
N ALA A 428 7.30 -40.51 -16.90
CA ALA A 428 8.59 -40.29 -16.26
C ALA A 428 8.84 -38.80 -16.02
N ILE A 429 9.65 -38.52 -15.00
CA ILE A 429 10.20 -37.18 -14.75
C ILE A 429 11.53 -37.07 -15.52
N PRO A 430 11.78 -35.97 -16.26
CA PRO A 430 13.04 -35.76 -16.97
C PRO A 430 14.28 -35.96 -16.10
N PRO A 431 15.31 -36.66 -16.60
CA PRO A 431 16.55 -36.90 -15.85
C PRO A 431 17.39 -35.64 -15.64
N SER A 432 17.13 -34.56 -16.39
CA SER A 432 17.81 -33.27 -16.21
C SER A 432 17.53 -32.60 -14.87
N LEU A 433 16.43 -32.96 -14.19
CA LEU A 433 16.08 -32.39 -12.90
C LEU A 433 17.04 -32.90 -11.81
N SER A 434 17.93 -32.03 -11.35
CA SER A 434 18.95 -32.37 -10.35
C SER A 434 19.35 -31.16 -9.50
N PRO A 435 19.97 -31.37 -8.32
CA PRO A 435 20.45 -30.28 -7.48
C PRO A 435 21.55 -29.43 -8.15
N GLU A 436 22.28 -30.00 -9.11
CA GLU A 436 23.39 -29.35 -9.83
C GLU A 436 22.86 -28.37 -10.87
N ASN A 437 21.85 -28.79 -11.64
CA ASN A 437 21.23 -27.96 -12.67
C ASN A 437 20.22 -26.97 -12.05
N ASN A 438 19.56 -27.36 -10.96
CA ASN A 438 18.40 -26.65 -10.42
C ASN A 438 18.54 -26.39 -8.90
N PRO A 439 19.50 -25.55 -8.48
CA PRO A 439 19.78 -25.34 -7.06
C PRO A 439 18.65 -24.61 -6.29
N PHE A 440 17.77 -23.90 -6.98
CA PHE A 440 16.67 -23.14 -6.38
C PHE A 440 15.29 -23.78 -6.60
N PHE A 441 15.23 -24.96 -7.22
CA PHE A 441 13.98 -25.62 -7.52
C PHE A 441 13.39 -26.28 -6.26
N ASN A 442 12.18 -25.88 -5.90
CA ASN A 442 11.59 -26.15 -4.59
C ASN A 442 10.32 -27.00 -4.68
N LEU A 443 9.61 -27.01 -5.81
CA LEU A 443 8.31 -27.67 -5.89
C LEU A 443 8.09 -28.37 -7.23
N LEU A 444 7.78 -29.67 -7.17
CA LEU A 444 7.28 -30.44 -8.30
C LEU A 444 5.96 -31.11 -7.96
N ARG A 445 4.92 -30.84 -8.76
CA ARG A 445 3.65 -31.57 -8.71
C ARG A 445 3.51 -32.46 -9.93
N VAL A 446 3.40 -33.76 -9.70
CA VAL A 446 3.14 -34.81 -10.70
C VAL A 446 2.05 -35.78 -10.22
N SER A 447 1.14 -35.30 -9.36
CA SER A 447 0.00 -36.06 -8.88
C SER A 447 -0.93 -36.48 -10.02
N SER A 448 -1.60 -37.62 -9.90
CA SER A 448 -2.48 -38.19 -10.93
C SER A 448 -1.79 -38.36 -12.29
N THR A 449 -0.55 -38.85 -12.30
CA THR A 449 0.22 -39.20 -13.51
C THR A 449 0.53 -40.71 -13.57
N GLU A 450 1.21 -41.15 -14.63
CA GLU A 450 1.67 -42.53 -14.82
C GLU A 450 3.12 -42.76 -14.32
N VAL A 451 3.68 -41.83 -13.54
CA VAL A 451 5.06 -41.92 -13.04
C VAL A 451 5.22 -43.11 -12.08
N ALA A 452 6.11 -44.04 -12.42
CA ALA A 452 6.36 -45.24 -11.64
C ALA A 452 7.67 -45.22 -10.84
N THR A 453 8.64 -44.42 -11.26
CA THR A 453 10.00 -44.35 -10.68
C THR A 453 10.47 -42.90 -10.60
N LEU A 454 11.46 -42.64 -9.73
CA LEU A 454 12.11 -41.34 -9.61
C LEU A 454 13.53 -41.40 -10.19
N PRO A 455 13.96 -40.41 -11.00
CA PRO A 455 15.36 -40.31 -11.41
C PRO A 455 16.24 -39.95 -10.21
N GLU A 456 17.54 -40.30 -10.28
CA GLU A 456 18.51 -40.09 -9.20
C GLU A 456 18.61 -38.60 -8.81
N GLY A 457 18.54 -37.69 -9.77
CA GLY A 457 18.55 -36.24 -9.52
C GLY A 457 17.39 -35.76 -8.64
N VAL A 458 16.19 -36.31 -8.82
CA VAL A 458 15.03 -35.99 -7.96
C VAL A 458 15.21 -36.55 -6.56
N VAL A 459 15.73 -37.76 -6.43
CA VAL A 459 16.10 -38.34 -5.12
C VAL A 459 17.15 -37.46 -4.42
N GLY A 460 18.10 -36.88 -5.18
CA GLY A 460 19.05 -35.90 -4.68
C GLY A 460 18.39 -34.62 -4.16
N LEU A 461 17.40 -34.08 -4.89
CA LEU A 461 16.64 -32.89 -4.49
C LEU A 461 15.82 -33.12 -3.21
N MET A 462 15.19 -34.29 -3.06
CA MET A 462 14.45 -34.65 -1.85
C MET A 462 15.28 -34.70 -0.57
N ARG A 463 16.62 -34.80 -0.68
CA ARG A 463 17.52 -34.68 0.47
C ARG A 463 17.88 -33.22 0.79
N LYS A 464 17.54 -32.28 -0.08
CA LYS A 464 17.79 -30.85 0.08
C LYS A 464 16.51 -30.18 0.58
N HIS A 465 16.58 -29.46 1.69
CA HIS A 465 15.48 -28.59 2.12
C HIS A 465 15.68 -27.15 1.59
N PRO A 466 14.61 -26.47 1.13
CA PRO A 466 13.23 -26.94 0.97
C PRO A 466 12.96 -27.52 -0.44
N PHE A 467 12.63 -28.80 -0.56
CA PHE A 467 12.08 -29.39 -1.80
C PHE A 467 10.82 -30.19 -1.46
N GLU A 468 9.74 -29.94 -2.20
CA GLU A 468 8.45 -30.60 -2.08
C GLU A 468 8.09 -31.33 -3.38
N LEU A 469 7.68 -32.59 -3.23
CA LEU A 469 7.28 -33.45 -4.34
C LEU A 469 5.89 -34.03 -4.07
N TYR A 470 4.93 -33.67 -4.92
CA TYR A 470 3.57 -34.21 -4.87
C TYR A 470 3.40 -35.28 -5.96
N VAL A 471 3.14 -36.51 -5.53
CA VAL A 471 3.06 -37.73 -6.37
C VAL A 471 1.79 -38.53 -6.08
N ASP A 472 0.76 -37.92 -5.49
CA ASP A 472 -0.50 -38.58 -5.18
C ASP A 472 -1.09 -39.28 -6.40
N ALA A 473 -1.79 -40.41 -6.20
CA ALA A 473 -2.44 -41.16 -7.28
C ALA A 473 -1.53 -41.59 -8.45
N THR A 474 -0.23 -41.76 -8.22
CA THR A 474 0.72 -42.32 -9.19
C THR A 474 1.00 -43.82 -8.95
N PRO A 475 1.49 -44.58 -9.95
CA PRO A 475 2.05 -45.92 -9.72
C PRO A 475 3.18 -45.94 -8.69
N LEU A 476 3.99 -44.88 -8.60
CA LEU A 476 5.04 -44.74 -7.57
C LEU A 476 4.47 -44.86 -6.15
N CYS A 477 3.37 -44.17 -5.84
CA CYS A 477 2.70 -44.28 -4.54
C CYS A 477 2.26 -45.73 -4.25
N ARG A 478 1.74 -46.44 -5.26
CA ARG A 478 1.32 -47.84 -5.10
C ARG A 478 2.51 -48.76 -4.78
N HIS A 479 3.64 -48.60 -5.47
CA HIS A 479 4.85 -49.38 -5.20
C HIS A 479 5.42 -49.11 -3.81
N VAL A 480 5.43 -47.86 -3.36
CA VAL A 480 5.92 -47.48 -2.01
C VAL A 480 5.00 -48.01 -0.92
N GLN A 481 3.67 -47.93 -1.11
CA GLN A 481 2.70 -48.46 -0.14
C GLN A 481 2.68 -49.99 -0.07
N ALA A 482 3.01 -50.68 -1.18
CA ALA A 482 3.13 -52.14 -1.24
C ALA A 482 4.47 -52.66 -0.67
N ASP A 483 5.36 -51.77 -0.19
CA ASP A 483 6.72 -52.09 0.26
C ASP A 483 7.58 -52.75 -0.85
N GLU A 484 7.19 -52.54 -2.12
CA GLU A 484 7.90 -53.02 -3.31
C GLU A 484 9.02 -52.06 -3.74
N SER A 485 9.20 -50.94 -3.03
CA SER A 485 10.19 -49.91 -3.30
C SER A 485 11.62 -50.28 -2.86
N SER A 486 12.07 -51.49 -3.20
CA SER A 486 13.42 -52.00 -2.87
C SER A 486 14.58 -51.13 -3.40
N GLN A 487 14.30 -50.23 -4.34
CA GLN A 487 15.27 -49.32 -4.97
C GLN A 487 15.33 -47.92 -4.33
N LEU A 488 14.38 -47.56 -3.46
CA LEU A 488 14.34 -46.24 -2.82
C LEU A 488 14.93 -46.29 -1.40
N PRO A 489 15.75 -45.30 -1.01
CA PRO A 489 16.17 -45.11 0.37
C PRO A 489 14.97 -44.98 1.32
N SER A 490 15.07 -45.51 2.54
CA SER A 490 13.94 -45.60 3.48
C SER A 490 13.42 -44.24 3.98
N ASP A 491 14.29 -43.23 4.03
CA ASP A 491 13.93 -41.83 4.29
C ASP A 491 13.08 -41.25 3.16
N ILE A 492 13.47 -41.51 1.92
CA ILE A 492 12.77 -41.03 0.72
C ILE A 492 11.42 -41.74 0.55
N ALA A 493 11.39 -43.07 0.74
CA ALA A 493 10.14 -43.83 0.72
C ALA A 493 9.14 -43.31 1.77
N ARG A 494 9.62 -42.91 2.95
CA ARG A 494 8.77 -42.30 3.99
C ARG A 494 8.23 -40.94 3.59
N GLN A 495 9.05 -40.07 2.98
CA GLN A 495 8.61 -38.77 2.47
C GLN A 495 7.55 -38.93 1.37
N ILE A 496 7.75 -39.87 0.43
CA ILE A 496 6.77 -40.20 -0.61
C ILE A 496 5.49 -40.71 0.04
N SER A 497 5.58 -41.66 0.97
CA SER A 497 4.40 -42.23 1.64
C SER A 497 3.59 -41.17 2.39
N ALA A 498 4.23 -40.14 2.96
CA ALA A 498 3.53 -39.03 3.60
C ALA A 498 2.76 -38.16 2.59
N SER A 499 3.26 -38.10 1.36
CA SER A 499 2.68 -37.38 0.22
C SER A 499 1.72 -38.25 -0.60
N CYS A 500 1.40 -39.47 -0.17
CA CYS A 500 0.45 -40.36 -0.83
C CYS A 500 -0.87 -40.38 -0.04
N SER A 501 -1.77 -39.44 -0.31
CA SER A 501 -3.13 -39.43 0.25
C SER A 501 -4.09 -40.25 -0.63
N PRO A 502 -5.18 -40.82 -0.07
CA PRO A 502 -6.25 -41.38 -0.89
C PRO A 502 -6.83 -40.29 -1.82
N ALA A 503 -6.98 -40.65 -3.10
CA ALA A 503 -7.44 -39.79 -4.20
C ALA A 503 -8.77 -39.03 -3.96
N SER A 504 -9.49 -39.34 -2.89
CA SER A 504 -10.76 -38.71 -2.51
C SER A 504 -10.62 -37.42 -1.69
N ARG A 505 -9.41 -37.05 -1.24
CA ARG A 505 -9.20 -35.81 -0.48
C ARG A 505 -8.95 -34.59 -1.37
N TYR A 506 -8.31 -34.79 -2.52
CA TYR A 506 -7.94 -33.70 -3.42
C TYR A 506 -9.02 -33.45 -4.46
N THR A 507 -9.84 -32.45 -4.19
CA THR A 507 -10.69 -31.86 -5.21
C THR A 507 -9.81 -31.24 -6.30
N TRP A 508 -10.30 -31.14 -7.54
CA TRP A 508 -9.67 -30.41 -8.66
C TRP A 508 -9.17 -28.99 -8.29
N LEU A 509 -9.75 -28.46 -7.20
CA LEU A 509 -9.45 -27.26 -6.44
C LEU A 509 -8.11 -27.25 -5.67
N GLU A 510 -7.40 -28.37 -5.54
CA GLU A 510 -6.13 -28.46 -4.77
C GLU A 510 -4.94 -28.88 -5.65
N ASP A 511 -5.19 -29.45 -6.84
CA ASP A 511 -4.14 -29.94 -7.76
C ASP A 511 -3.76 -28.95 -8.87
N ALA A 512 -4.64 -28.00 -9.20
CA ALA A 512 -4.27 -26.87 -10.05
C ALA A 512 -3.23 -26.03 -9.29
N PHE A 513 -2.24 -25.44 -9.98
CA PHE A 513 -1.46 -24.41 -9.31
C PHE A 513 -2.36 -23.21 -9.00
N TYR A 514 -3.42 -23.04 -9.81
CA TYR A 514 -4.31 -21.90 -9.76
C TYR A 514 -5.83 -22.21 -9.72
N PRO A 515 -6.31 -22.97 -8.72
CA PRO A 515 -7.70 -23.43 -8.63
C PRO A 515 -8.76 -22.31 -8.47
N LEU A 516 -8.39 -21.10 -8.06
CA LEU A 516 -9.35 -20.05 -7.68
C LEU A 516 -9.98 -19.30 -8.85
N PHE A 517 -9.38 -19.29 -10.05
CA PHE A 517 -10.04 -18.74 -11.24
C PHE A 517 -11.39 -19.41 -11.54
N VAL A 518 -11.58 -20.64 -11.08
CA VAL A 518 -12.73 -21.49 -11.37
C VAL A 518 -13.75 -21.56 -10.23
N THR A 519 -13.36 -21.23 -8.99
CA THR A 519 -14.12 -21.61 -7.78
C THR A 519 -14.73 -20.45 -7.05
N ILE A 520 -14.43 -19.24 -7.49
CA ILE A 520 -15.11 -18.04 -7.04
C ILE A 520 -16.61 -18.18 -7.36
N PRO A 521 -17.49 -18.32 -6.36
CA PRO A 521 -18.90 -18.67 -6.58
C PRO A 521 -19.66 -17.65 -7.43
N HIS A 522 -19.23 -16.38 -7.42
CA HIS A 522 -19.85 -15.32 -8.22
C HIS A 522 -19.47 -15.34 -9.71
N ARG A 523 -18.51 -16.19 -10.12
CA ARG A 523 -18.16 -16.46 -11.53
C ARG A 523 -18.94 -17.65 -12.11
N GLN A 524 -19.55 -18.49 -11.28
CA GLN A 524 -20.27 -19.70 -11.72
C GLN A 524 -21.76 -19.48 -12.05
N LEU A 525 -22.25 -18.24 -12.07
CA LEU A 525 -23.68 -17.90 -12.27
C LEU A 525 -23.97 -17.20 -13.59
#